data_AF-A0A4Y8IGC6-F1
#
_entry.id   AF-A0A4Y8IGC6-F1
#
_cell.length_a   1.000
_cell.length_b   1.000
_cell.length_c   1.000
_cell.angle_alpha   90.00
_cell.angle_beta   90.00
_cell.angle_gamma   90.00
#
_symmetry.space_group_name_H-M   'P 1'
#
loop_
_entity.id
_entity.type
_entity.pdbx_description
1 polymer ?
#
loop_
_entity_poly.entity_id
_entity_poly.type
_entity_poly.pdbx_seq_one_letter_code
_entity_poly.pdbx_strand_id
1 'polypeptide(L)'
;RHVFYKHQENLSEKQRWYLEHYLSKSDYLRKAYQLKEEYRAWFEEAKALGSKHLKLIKEKLYQYYDLVKTSGIIEFERSISTFQNWQKEIMNSFAFNLHNGYVEGINNQTKVIKRNAFGFKEFDRFRLKVLLHHQYKNVAVRVA
;
A
#
# COMPACT_ATOMS: atom_id res chain seq x y z
N ARG A 1 -13.01 3.46 13.54
CA ARG A 1 -11.82 2.78 12.94
C ARG A 1 -11.31 1.75 13.94
N HIS A 2 -11.13 0.49 13.55
CA HIS A 2 -10.69 -0.57 14.45
C HIS A 2 -9.28 -0.30 14.98
N VAL A 3 -9.02 -0.69 16.24
CA VAL A 3 -7.80 -0.36 16.99
C VAL A 3 -6.52 -0.86 16.30
N PHE A 4 -6.58 -2.01 15.63
CA PHE A 4 -5.45 -2.62 14.90
C PHE A 4 -4.95 -1.84 13.67
N TYR A 5 -5.78 -0.96 13.09
CA TYR A 5 -5.42 -0.17 11.91
C TYR A 5 -4.74 1.15 12.25
N LYS A 6 -4.81 1.58 13.51
CA LYS A 6 -4.11 2.78 13.94
C LYS A 6 -2.65 2.44 14.25
N HIS A 7 -1.81 3.43 14.07
CA HIS A 7 -0.44 3.40 14.56
C HIS A 7 -0.45 3.32 16.08
N GLN A 8 0.42 2.51 16.67
CA GLN A 8 0.48 2.31 18.11
C GLN A 8 0.72 3.63 18.87
N GLU A 9 1.56 4.50 18.32
CA GLU A 9 1.85 5.83 18.86
C GLU A 9 0.65 6.78 18.82
N ASN A 10 -0.35 6.51 17.97
CA ASN A 10 -1.54 7.34 17.78
C ASN A 10 -2.79 6.80 18.49
N LEU A 11 -2.63 5.79 19.36
CA LEU A 11 -3.72 5.23 20.15
C LEU A 11 -3.98 6.11 21.38
N SER A 12 -5.25 6.46 21.60
CA SER A 12 -5.66 7.00 22.90
C SER A 12 -5.56 5.93 23.99
N GLU A 13 -5.56 6.33 25.26
CA GLU A 13 -5.51 5.40 26.39
C GLU A 13 -6.62 4.34 26.33
N LYS A 14 -7.87 4.76 26.08
CA LYS A 14 -9.00 3.84 25.87
C LYS A 14 -8.75 2.86 24.72
N GLN A 15 -8.15 3.32 23.62
CA GLN A 15 -7.86 2.46 22.47
C GLN A 15 -6.72 1.48 22.75
N ARG A 16 -5.69 1.91 23.49
CA ARG A 16 -4.60 1.06 23.94
C ARG A 16 -5.11 -0.04 24.86
N TRP A 17 -6.00 0.31 25.79
CA TRP A 17 -6.67 -0.69 26.64
C TRP A 17 -7.40 -1.74 25.81
N TYR A 18 -8.19 -1.33 24.80
CA TYR A 18 -8.85 -2.30 23.91
C TYR A 18 -7.85 -3.15 23.13
N LEU A 19 -6.76 -2.56 22.63
CA LEU A 19 -5.72 -3.31 21.92
C LEU A 19 -5.19 -4.42 22.81
N GLU A 20 -4.68 -4.07 23.98
CA GLU A 20 -4.11 -4.99 24.96
C GLU A 20 -5.12 -6.05 25.39
N HIS A 21 -6.38 -5.64 25.62
CA HIS A 21 -7.47 -6.56 25.94
C HIS A 21 -7.75 -7.58 24.83
N TYR A 22 -7.66 -7.20 23.55
CA TYR A 22 -7.80 -8.18 22.47
C TYR A 22 -6.55 -9.05 22.31
N LEU A 23 -5.36 -8.47 22.44
CA LEU A 23 -4.09 -9.19 22.33
C LEU A 23 -3.87 -10.19 23.48
N SER A 24 -4.49 -9.97 24.65
CA SER A 24 -4.43 -10.93 25.76
C SER A 24 -5.31 -12.17 25.53
N LYS A 25 -6.28 -12.10 24.62
CA LYS A 25 -7.21 -13.22 24.34
C LYS A 25 -6.65 -14.28 23.40
N SER A 26 -5.61 -13.98 22.64
CA SER A 26 -5.05 -14.92 21.67
C SER A 26 -3.58 -14.64 21.43
N ASP A 27 -2.74 -15.62 21.73
CA ASP A 27 -1.31 -15.58 21.41
C ASP A 27 -1.08 -15.50 19.89
N TYR A 28 -1.93 -16.15 19.10
CA TYR A 28 -1.90 -16.08 17.65
C TYR A 28 -2.09 -14.64 17.15
N LEU A 29 -3.13 -13.96 17.65
CA LEU A 29 -3.42 -12.57 17.32
C LEU A 29 -2.29 -11.64 17.78
N ARG A 30 -1.70 -11.90 18.95
CA ARG A 30 -0.55 -11.15 19.47
C ARG A 30 0.67 -11.26 18.57
N LYS A 31 1.03 -12.47 18.15
CA LYS A 31 2.12 -12.70 17.20
C LYS A 31 1.84 -12.03 15.86
N ALA A 32 0.64 -12.19 15.31
CA ALA A 32 0.26 -11.55 14.06
C ALA A 32 0.34 -10.01 14.13
N TYR A 33 -0.09 -9.42 15.25
CA TYR A 33 0.02 -7.98 15.48
C TYR A 33 1.49 -7.52 15.57
N GLN A 34 2.33 -8.27 16.28
CA GLN A 34 3.77 -7.99 16.37
C GLN A 34 4.42 -8.01 14.98
N LEU A 35 4.16 -9.02 14.16
CA LEU A 35 4.68 -9.10 12.78
C LEU A 35 4.23 -7.91 11.92
N LYS A 36 3.01 -7.42 12.11
CA LYS A 36 2.51 -6.21 11.43
C LYS A 36 3.26 -4.95 11.88
N GLU A 37 3.55 -4.81 13.17
CA GLU A 37 4.31 -3.67 13.70
C GLU A 37 5.79 -3.72 13.27
N GLU A 38 6.41 -4.90 13.27
CA GLU A 38 7.80 -5.10 12.79
C GLU A 38 7.93 -4.72 11.31
N TYR A 39 6.99 -5.14 10.46
CA TYR A 39 6.95 -4.70 9.07
C TYR A 39 6.83 -3.18 8.93
N ARG A 40 5.94 -2.57 9.73
CA ARG A 40 5.73 -1.12 9.71
C ARG A 40 7.01 -0.38 10.09
N ALA A 41 7.69 -0.84 11.14
CA ALA A 41 8.96 -0.26 11.57
C ALA A 41 10.02 -0.35 10.46
N TRP A 42 10.19 -1.52 9.84
CA TRP A 42 11.08 -1.69 8.69
C TRP A 42 10.72 -0.72 7.55
N PHE A 43 9.43 -0.59 7.22
CA PHE A 43 8.97 0.22 6.10
C PHE A 43 9.21 1.72 6.31
N GLU A 44 8.93 2.25 7.51
CA GLU A 44 9.21 3.65 7.85
C GLU A 44 10.71 3.93 7.90
N GLU A 45 11.51 3.00 8.41
CA GLU A 45 12.96 3.11 8.37
C GLU A 45 13.50 3.12 6.93
N ALA A 46 13.00 2.22 6.08
CA ALA A 46 13.37 2.15 4.68
C ALA A 46 13.06 3.45 3.92
N LYS A 47 11.91 4.08 4.20
CA LYS A 47 11.57 5.39 3.67
C LYS A 47 12.51 6.49 4.14
N ALA A 48 12.87 6.50 5.42
CA ALA A 48 13.75 7.52 5.98
C ALA A 48 15.18 7.43 5.42
N LEU A 49 15.69 6.20 5.24
CA LEU A 49 17.01 5.95 4.69
C LEU A 49 17.10 6.19 3.17
N GLY A 50 16.05 5.82 2.43
CA GLY A 50 15.95 5.98 0.99
C GLY A 50 17.07 5.29 0.20
N SER A 51 17.44 5.89 -0.94
CA SER A 51 18.37 5.30 -1.91
C SER A 51 19.81 5.12 -1.41
N LYS A 52 20.20 5.79 -0.32
CA LYS A 52 21.58 5.74 0.21
C LYS A 52 21.93 4.42 0.90
N HIS A 53 20.94 3.68 1.38
CA HIS A 53 21.16 2.48 2.20
C HIS A 53 20.36 1.26 1.73
N LEU A 54 20.15 1.11 0.41
CA LEU A 54 19.38 0.00 -0.17
C LEU A 54 19.87 -1.39 0.26
N LYS A 55 21.18 -1.57 0.47
CA LYS A 55 21.74 -2.84 0.96
C LYS A 55 21.23 -3.16 2.37
N LEU A 56 21.27 -2.20 3.29
CA LEU A 56 20.78 -2.34 4.65
C LEU A 56 19.26 -2.59 4.68
N ILE A 57 18.50 -1.85 3.86
CA ILE A 57 17.05 -2.03 3.73
C ILE A 57 16.72 -3.46 3.30
N LYS A 58 17.47 -3.98 2.31
CA LYS A 58 17.32 -5.35 1.82
C LYS A 58 17.67 -6.38 2.89
N GLU A 59 18.77 -6.20 3.61
CA GLU A 59 19.16 -7.09 4.72
C GLU A 59 18.08 -7.16 5.80
N LYS A 60 17.54 -6.01 6.22
CA LYS A 60 16.44 -5.96 7.20
C LYS A 60 15.14 -6.59 6.68
N LEU A 61 14.87 -6.50 5.37
CA LEU A 61 13.72 -7.20 4.76
C LEU A 61 13.88 -8.72 4.83
N TYR A 62 15.09 -9.26 4.63
CA TYR A 62 15.34 -10.69 4.82
C TYR A 62 15.19 -11.11 6.29
N GLN A 63 15.69 -10.30 7.24
CA GLN A 63 15.47 -10.54 8.66
C GLN A 63 13.96 -10.61 8.99
N TYR A 64 13.17 -9.73 8.39
CA TYR A 64 11.71 -9.78 8.51
C TYR A 64 11.10 -11.06 7.92
N TYR A 65 11.57 -11.53 6.76
CA TYR A 65 11.11 -12.79 6.18
C TYR A 65 11.42 -13.99 7.08
N ASP A 66 12.60 -14.04 7.68
CA ASP A 66 12.99 -15.12 8.59
C ASP A 66 12.19 -15.08 9.89
N LEU A 67 11.92 -13.89 10.42
CA LEU A 67 11.02 -13.68 11.56
C LEU A 67 9.61 -14.22 11.27
N VAL A 68 9.06 -13.90 10.10
CA VAL A 68 7.73 -14.38 9.69
C VAL A 68 7.70 -15.90 9.57
N LYS A 69 8.69 -16.52 8.91
CA LYS A 69 8.77 -17.99 8.78
C LYS A 69 8.88 -18.69 10.13
N THR A 70 9.60 -18.09 11.07
CA THR A 70 9.78 -18.66 12.43
C THR A 70 8.52 -18.49 13.29
N SER A 71 7.65 -17.53 12.96
CA SER A 71 6.45 -17.24 13.74
C SER A 71 5.35 -18.31 13.67
N GLY A 72 5.30 -19.09 12.57
CA GLY A 72 4.26 -20.08 12.28
C GLY A 72 2.90 -19.47 11.88
N ILE A 73 2.84 -18.18 11.55
CA ILE A 73 1.61 -17.50 11.13
C ILE A 73 1.45 -17.63 9.60
N ILE A 74 0.63 -18.58 9.16
CA ILE A 74 0.48 -18.97 7.75
C ILE A 74 0.00 -17.80 6.87
N GLU A 75 -0.87 -16.91 7.37
CA GLU A 75 -1.32 -15.74 6.60
C GLU A 75 -0.17 -14.77 6.31
N PHE A 76 0.78 -14.62 7.23
CA PHE A 76 1.96 -13.80 7.01
C PHE A 76 2.95 -14.49 6.09
N GLU A 77 3.10 -15.81 6.16
CA GLU A 77 3.92 -16.57 5.20
C GLU A 77 3.44 -16.38 3.75
N ARG A 78 2.11 -16.43 3.53
CA ARG A 78 1.52 -16.10 2.22
C ARG A 78 1.78 -14.65 1.82
N SER A 79 1.73 -13.73 2.78
CA SER A 79 1.99 -12.31 2.53
C SER A 79 3.44 -12.06 2.10
N ILE A 80 4.42 -12.66 2.79
CA ILE A 80 5.84 -12.52 2.42
C ILE A 80 6.17 -13.22 1.09
N SER A 81 5.45 -14.28 0.72
CA SER A 81 5.61 -14.90 -0.61
C SER A 81 5.28 -13.90 -1.71
N THR A 82 4.23 -13.09 -1.52
CA THR A 82 3.92 -11.98 -2.43
C THR A 82 5.04 -10.94 -2.43
N PHE A 83 5.59 -10.60 -1.26
CA PHE A 83 6.68 -9.61 -1.20
C PHE A 83 7.95 -10.10 -1.88
N GLN A 84 8.26 -11.40 -1.79
CA GLN A 84 9.40 -12.01 -2.48
C GLN A 84 9.24 -11.93 -4.00
N ASN A 85 8.04 -12.21 -4.52
CA ASN A 85 7.73 -12.11 -5.95
C ASN A 85 7.90 -10.68 -6.48
N TRP A 86 7.55 -9.67 -5.68
CA TRP A 86 7.60 -8.25 -6.02
C TRP A 86 8.78 -7.51 -5.37
N GLN A 87 9.80 -8.24 -4.89
CA GLN A 87 10.85 -7.67 -4.05
C GLN A 87 11.64 -6.61 -4.82
N LYS A 88 11.89 -6.84 -6.11
CA LYS A 88 12.62 -5.90 -6.95
C LYS A 88 11.91 -4.56 -7.03
N GLU A 89 10.59 -4.57 -7.25
CA GLU A 89 9.74 -3.39 -7.36
C GLU A 89 9.63 -2.65 -6.02
N ILE A 90 9.47 -3.39 -4.92
CA ILE A 90 9.47 -2.84 -3.56
C ILE A 90 10.80 -2.13 -3.29
N MET A 91 11.93 -2.77 -3.55
CA MET A 91 13.25 -2.16 -3.36
C MET A 91 13.45 -0.94 -4.26
N ASN A 92 12.99 -0.99 -5.51
CA ASN A 92 13.04 0.13 -6.43
C ASN A 92 12.20 1.33 -5.95
N SER A 93 11.09 1.11 -5.24
CA SER A 93 10.30 2.22 -4.69
C SER A 93 11.04 3.07 -3.64
N PHE A 94 12.08 2.52 -3.01
CA PHE A 94 12.96 3.27 -2.11
C PHE A 94 14.14 3.92 -2.84
N ALA A 95 14.49 3.40 -4.02
CA ALA A 95 15.57 3.94 -4.85
C ALA A 95 15.11 5.15 -5.68
N PHE A 96 13.87 5.11 -6.16
CA PHE A 96 13.30 6.13 -7.05
C PHE A 96 12.14 6.86 -6.37
N ASN A 97 12.08 8.17 -6.54
CA ASN A 97 10.95 8.98 -6.07
C ASN A 97 9.75 8.90 -7.04
N LEU A 98 9.28 7.68 -7.32
CA LEU A 98 8.11 7.44 -8.15
C LEU A 98 6.89 7.24 -7.25
N HIS A 99 5.84 8.05 -7.48
CA HIS A 99 4.61 7.98 -6.70
C HIS A 99 3.44 7.55 -7.59
N ASN A 100 2.66 6.57 -7.12
CA ASN A 100 1.49 6.06 -7.84
C ASN A 100 0.35 7.08 -7.94
N GLY A 101 0.37 8.15 -7.15
CA GLY A 101 -0.72 9.13 -7.09
C GLY A 101 -1.07 9.79 -8.42
N TYR A 102 -0.10 9.99 -9.33
CA TYR A 102 -0.42 10.50 -10.67
C TYR A 102 -1.24 9.49 -11.48
N VAL A 103 -0.80 8.22 -11.49
CA VAL A 103 -1.49 7.11 -12.18
C VAL A 103 -2.85 6.84 -11.53
N GLU A 104 -2.94 6.87 -10.20
CA GLU A 104 -4.19 6.76 -9.46
C GLU A 104 -5.15 7.91 -9.77
N GLY A 105 -4.65 9.13 -9.92
CA GLY A 105 -5.43 10.29 -10.35
C GLY A 105 -6.06 10.08 -11.73
N ILE A 106 -5.27 9.60 -12.70
CA ILE A 106 -5.76 9.24 -14.04
C ILE A 106 -6.82 8.14 -13.96
N ASN A 107 -6.55 7.09 -13.17
CA ASN A 107 -7.47 5.96 -13.01
C ASN A 107 -8.79 6.38 -12.37
N ASN A 108 -8.75 7.23 -11.32
CA ASN A 108 -9.95 7.73 -10.67
C ASN A 108 -10.78 8.60 -11.61
N GLN A 109 -10.14 9.49 -12.37
CA GLN A 109 -10.84 10.31 -13.34
C GLN A 109 -11.46 9.47 -14.46
N THR A 110 -10.74 8.46 -14.95
CA THR A 110 -11.25 7.49 -15.92
C THR A 110 -12.47 6.73 -15.38
N LYS A 111 -12.46 6.33 -14.10
CA LYS A 111 -13.61 5.72 -13.43
C LYS A 111 -14.79 6.70 -13.31
N VAL A 112 -14.54 7.98 -13.04
CA VAL A 112 -15.59 9.03 -13.02
C VAL A 112 -16.22 9.20 -14.41
N ILE A 113 -15.41 9.27 -15.47
CA ILE A 113 -15.91 9.34 -16.86
C ILE A 113 -16.83 8.15 -17.17
N LYS A 114 -16.40 6.93 -16.82
CA LYS A 114 -17.21 5.72 -16.99
C LYS A 114 -18.53 5.78 -16.24
N ARG A 115 -18.51 6.26 -14.98
CA ARG A 115 -19.70 6.36 -14.12
C ARG A 115 -20.70 7.40 -14.66
N ASN A 116 -20.22 8.57 -15.07
CA ASN A 116 -21.07 9.65 -15.57
C ASN A 116 -21.75 9.31 -16.90
N ALA A 117 -21.14 8.43 -17.70
CA ALA A 117 -21.73 7.94 -18.95
C ALA A 117 -22.71 6.77 -18.75
N PHE A 118 -22.89 6.28 -17.51
CA PHE A 118 -23.62 5.04 -17.20
C PHE A 118 -23.08 3.82 -17.96
N GLY A 119 -21.77 3.79 -18.18
CA GLY A 119 -21.09 2.78 -18.98
C GLY A 119 -20.96 3.15 -20.46
N PHE A 120 -20.13 2.38 -21.17
CA PHE A 120 -19.93 2.54 -22.61
C PHE A 120 -20.16 1.18 -23.27
N LYS A 121 -20.94 1.17 -24.36
CA LYS A 121 -21.17 -0.05 -25.15
C LYS A 121 -19.95 -0.46 -25.97
N GLU A 122 -19.20 0.55 -26.44
CA GLU A 122 -18.04 0.41 -27.33
C GLU A 122 -16.78 0.89 -26.60
N PHE A 123 -15.73 0.07 -26.55
CA PHE A 123 -14.46 0.45 -25.91
C PHE A 123 -13.81 1.67 -26.58
N ASP A 124 -13.89 1.77 -27.91
CA ASP A 124 -13.29 2.89 -28.65
C ASP A 124 -13.90 4.23 -28.24
N ARG A 125 -15.21 4.27 -27.99
CA ARG A 125 -15.88 5.48 -27.49
C ARG A 125 -15.42 5.84 -26.09
N PHE A 126 -15.23 4.83 -25.23
CA PHE A 126 -14.68 5.05 -23.89
C PHE A 126 -13.24 5.60 -23.97
N ARG A 127 -12.39 4.97 -24.77
CA ARG A 127 -10.99 5.37 -24.98
C ARG A 127 -10.91 6.81 -25.51
N LEU A 128 -11.69 7.15 -26.54
CA LEU A 128 -11.75 8.51 -27.09
C LEU A 128 -12.18 9.53 -26.03
N LYS A 129 -13.18 9.21 -25.20
CA LYS A 129 -13.62 10.11 -24.12
C LYS A 129 -12.53 10.34 -23.07
N VAL A 130 -11.79 9.29 -22.70
CA VAL A 130 -10.66 9.38 -21.76
C VAL A 130 -9.54 10.22 -22.37
N LEU A 131 -9.15 9.98 -23.63
CA LEU A 131 -8.12 10.76 -24.32
C LEU A 131 -8.52 12.24 -24.46
N LEU A 132 -9.75 12.53 -24.87
CA LEU A 132 -10.29 13.89 -24.94
C LEU A 132 -10.19 14.60 -23.59
N HIS A 133 -10.56 13.91 -22.50
CA HIS A 133 -10.50 14.49 -21.17
C HIS A 133 -9.07 14.73 -20.67
N HIS A 134 -8.12 13.82 -20.91
CA HIS A 134 -6.78 13.91 -20.35
C HIS A 134 -5.77 14.64 -21.23
N GLN A 135 -5.82 14.46 -22.55
CA GLN A 135 -4.85 15.03 -23.49
C GLN A 135 -5.31 16.39 -24.03
N TYR A 136 -6.62 16.62 -24.15
CA TYR A 136 -7.18 17.84 -24.74
C TYR A 136 -7.78 18.79 -23.70
N LYS A 137 -7.57 18.56 -22.40
CA LYS A 137 -8.11 19.37 -21.30
C LYS A 137 -7.77 20.87 -21.41
N ASN A 138 -6.60 21.18 -21.95
CA ASN A 138 -6.09 22.55 -22.08
C ASN A 138 -6.21 23.09 -23.52
N VAL A 139 -6.75 22.30 -24.45
CA VAL A 139 -7.06 22.81 -25.78
C VAL A 139 -8.37 23.57 -25.62
N ALA A 140 -8.33 24.88 -25.84
CA ALA A 140 -9.49 25.77 -25.77
C ALA A 140 -10.48 25.46 -26.91
N VAL A 141 -11.05 24.26 -26.91
CA VAL A 141 -12.15 23.92 -27.80
C VAL A 141 -13.43 24.23 -27.04
N ARG A 142 -13.95 25.44 -27.26
CA ARG A 142 -15.38 25.67 -27.06
C ARG A 142 -16.11 24.79 -28.07
N VAL A 143 -16.64 23.67 -27.60
CA VAL A 143 -17.64 22.94 -28.39
C VAL A 143 -18.92 23.76 -28.25
N ALA A 144 -19.24 24.51 -29.31
CA ALA A 144 -20.48 25.25 -29.49
C ALA A 144 -21.67 24.28 -29.62
#